data_AF-A0AAC8XNZ0-F1
#
_entry.id   AF-A0AAC8XNZ0-F1
#
_cell.length_a   1.000
_cell.length_b   1.000
_cell.length_c   1.000
_cell.angle_alpha   90.00
_cell.angle_beta   90.00
_cell.angle_gamma   90.00
#
_symmetry.space_group_name_H-M   'P 1'
#
loop_
_entity.id
_entity.type
_entity.pdbx_description
1 polymer ?
#
loop_
_entity_poly.entity_id
_entity_poly.type
_entity_poly.pdbx_seq_one_letter_code
_entity_poly.pdbx_strand_id
1 'polypeptide(L)'
;MAKRKSEYVAGRYLAAIALQSLGSKDTFVPTGDDRSPVWPKLYAGSITHADGKAMCAVALRSKLNRVGLDLETVIEQAVASDIISSILVDSELDLVGPPSSINVDVFTIIFSAKESLFKCLYPEVKKYFDFKAARMIEVDFSTKTFQLELTETLTPFLRQGKKFEGLFDKNNNMVFTLIAEQG
;
A
#
# COMPACT_ATOMS: atom_id res chain seq x y z
N MET A 1 22.38 -3.61 8.31
CA MET A 1 22.29 -2.13 8.13
C MET A 1 22.53 -1.68 6.70
N ALA A 2 23.47 -2.26 5.95
CA ALA A 2 23.75 -1.87 4.55
C ALA A 2 22.52 -2.01 3.63
N LYS A 3 21.83 -3.17 3.64
CA LYS A 3 20.61 -3.44 2.82
C LYS A 3 19.51 -2.37 3.01
N ARG A 4 19.17 -2.05 4.27
CA ARG A 4 18.15 -1.05 4.58
C ARG A 4 18.56 0.38 4.17
N LYS A 5 19.86 0.72 4.27
CA LYS A 5 20.37 2.00 3.78
C LYS A 5 20.32 2.09 2.26
N SER A 6 20.68 1.02 1.54
CA SER A 6 20.61 0.99 0.07
C SER A 6 19.17 1.06 -0.42
N GLU A 7 18.22 0.36 0.21
CA GLU A 7 16.79 0.42 -0.14
C GLU A 7 16.22 1.83 0.08
N TYR A 8 16.57 2.49 1.19
CA TYR A 8 16.17 3.87 1.45
C TYR A 8 16.70 4.83 0.37
N VAL A 9 17.98 4.73 0.02
CA VAL A 9 18.60 5.57 -1.03
C VAL A 9 17.97 5.29 -2.38
N ALA A 10 17.74 4.03 -2.74
CA ALA A 10 17.09 3.64 -3.99
C ALA A 10 15.67 4.21 -4.09
N GLY A 11 14.87 4.11 -3.02
CA GLY A 11 13.53 4.66 -2.99
C GLY A 11 13.50 6.19 -3.19
N ARG A 12 14.43 6.92 -2.56
CA ARG A 12 14.55 8.38 -2.74
C ARG A 12 15.07 8.78 -4.12
N TYR A 13 15.98 7.98 -4.68
CA TYR A 13 16.44 8.17 -6.05
C TYR A 13 15.30 8.00 -7.06
N LEU A 14 14.48 6.95 -6.92
CA LEU A 14 13.29 6.73 -7.75
C LEU A 14 12.27 7.87 -7.59
N ALA A 15 12.07 8.38 -6.38
CA ALA A 15 11.20 9.52 -6.14
C ALA A 15 11.67 10.79 -6.87
N ALA A 16 12.99 11.06 -6.87
CA ALA A 16 13.55 12.18 -7.61
C ALA A 16 13.34 12.05 -9.11
N ILE A 17 13.55 10.84 -9.68
CA ILE A 17 13.29 10.56 -11.10
C ILE A 17 11.81 10.74 -11.44
N ALA A 18 10.90 10.20 -10.63
CA ALA A 18 9.46 10.28 -10.86
C ALA A 18 8.94 11.73 -10.76
N LEU A 19 9.49 12.53 -9.83
CA LEU A 19 9.19 13.96 -9.76
C LEU A 19 9.70 14.71 -10.98
N GLN A 20 10.93 14.40 -11.45
CA GLN A 20 11.51 15.02 -12.62
C GLN A 20 10.71 14.70 -13.89
N SER A 21 10.25 13.46 -14.06
CA SER A 21 9.45 13.04 -15.22
C SER A 21 8.07 13.73 -15.26
N LEU A 22 7.55 14.13 -14.10
CA LEU A 22 6.34 14.96 -13.99
C LEU A 22 6.62 16.47 -14.08
N GLY A 23 7.86 16.89 -14.33
CA GLY A 23 8.25 18.29 -14.51
C GLY A 23 8.48 19.07 -13.21
N SER A 24 8.67 18.39 -12.07
CA SER A 24 8.99 19.07 -10.82
C SER A 24 10.38 19.70 -10.87
N LYS A 25 10.49 20.96 -10.43
CA LYS A 25 11.78 21.63 -10.19
C LYS A 25 12.40 21.23 -8.86
N ASP A 26 11.57 20.81 -7.91
CA ASP A 26 11.99 20.29 -6.61
C ASP A 26 11.80 18.77 -6.60
N THR A 27 12.91 18.05 -6.54
CA THR A 27 12.97 16.58 -6.55
C THR A 27 13.35 16.01 -5.19
N PHE A 28 13.54 16.86 -4.18
CA PHE A 28 13.93 16.42 -2.85
C PHE A 28 12.72 15.97 -2.04
N VAL A 29 12.78 14.75 -1.53
CA VAL A 29 11.73 14.14 -0.69
C VAL A 29 12.32 13.82 0.68
N PRO A 30 12.29 14.76 1.64
CA PRO A 30 12.80 14.50 2.98
C PRO A 30 11.92 13.49 3.73
N THR A 31 12.45 13.02 4.85
CA THR A 31 11.72 12.16 5.78
C THR A 31 11.15 13.05 6.89
N GLY A 32 9.83 13.00 7.10
CA GLY A 32 9.16 13.74 8.17
C GLY A 32 9.40 13.15 9.55
N ASP A 33 8.90 13.83 10.57
CA ASP A 33 9.05 13.41 11.98
C ASP A 33 8.40 12.03 12.26
N ASP A 34 7.32 11.73 11.54
CA ASP A 34 6.61 10.44 11.55
C ASP A 34 7.23 9.38 10.61
N ARG A 35 8.40 9.69 10.03
CA ARG A 35 9.13 8.90 9.02
C ARG A 35 8.45 8.78 7.65
N SER A 36 7.33 9.46 7.44
CA SER A 36 6.68 9.50 6.12
C SER A 36 7.50 10.34 5.11
N PRO A 37 7.41 10.05 3.80
CA PRO A 37 8.01 10.91 2.78
C PRO A 37 7.27 12.25 2.69
N VAL A 38 8.02 13.35 2.74
CA VAL A 38 7.48 14.71 2.58
C VAL A 38 7.58 15.09 1.11
N TRP A 39 6.44 15.05 0.42
CA TRP A 39 6.37 15.37 -1.01
C TRP A 39 6.32 16.88 -1.25
N PRO A 40 6.88 17.38 -2.37
CA PRO A 40 6.69 18.78 -2.76
C PRO A 40 5.20 19.11 -2.91
N LYS A 41 4.83 20.37 -2.63
CA LYS A 41 3.43 20.81 -2.41
C LYS A 41 2.41 20.33 -3.47
N LEU A 42 2.81 20.26 -4.74
CA LEU A 42 1.91 19.90 -5.86
C LEU A 42 1.82 18.39 -6.11
N TYR A 43 2.59 17.58 -5.40
CA TYR A 43 2.73 16.15 -5.65
C TYR A 43 2.31 15.32 -4.45
N ALA A 44 1.67 14.19 -4.74
CA ALA A 44 1.45 13.10 -3.80
C ALA A 44 2.22 11.89 -4.30
N GLY A 45 2.60 10.99 -3.40
CA GLY A 45 3.29 9.78 -3.81
C GLY A 45 3.46 8.79 -2.68
N SER A 46 3.99 7.64 -3.03
CA SER A 46 4.30 6.56 -2.10
C SER A 46 5.57 5.86 -2.53
N ILE A 47 6.36 5.44 -1.54
CA ILE A 47 7.64 4.74 -1.72
C ILE A 47 7.55 3.46 -0.91
N THR A 48 7.95 2.35 -1.51
CA THR A 48 8.02 1.05 -0.85
C THR A 48 9.30 0.33 -1.26
N HIS A 49 9.71 -0.66 -0.47
CA HIS A 49 10.85 -1.50 -0.78
C HIS A 49 10.67 -2.89 -0.15
N ALA A 50 11.06 -3.92 -0.89
CA ALA A 50 11.13 -5.28 -0.39
C ALA A 50 12.22 -6.05 -1.11
N ASP A 51 12.91 -6.90 -0.35
CA ASP A 51 14.00 -7.77 -0.79
C ASP A 51 14.98 -7.13 -1.80
N GLY A 52 15.58 -5.98 -1.43
CA GLY A 52 16.57 -5.31 -2.27
C GLY A 52 15.99 -4.58 -3.49
N LYS A 53 14.67 -4.52 -3.64
CA LYS A 53 13.97 -3.73 -4.66
C LYS A 53 13.27 -2.54 -4.01
N ALA A 54 13.13 -1.45 -4.76
CA ALA A 54 12.35 -0.28 -4.37
C ALA A 54 11.41 0.11 -5.50
N MET A 55 10.25 0.64 -5.14
CA MET A 55 9.28 1.22 -6.06
C MET A 55 8.79 2.56 -5.56
N CYS A 56 8.42 3.42 -6.50
CA CYS A 56 7.90 4.75 -6.21
C CYS A 56 6.79 5.09 -7.20
N ALA A 57 5.67 5.60 -6.69
CA ALA A 57 4.61 6.19 -7.49
C ALA A 57 4.43 7.65 -7.08
N VAL A 58 4.30 8.54 -8.07
CA VAL A 58 4.09 9.97 -7.85
C VAL A 58 2.98 10.44 -8.78
N ALA A 59 2.12 11.32 -8.28
CA ALA A 59 1.06 11.96 -9.04
C ALA A 59 0.97 13.45 -8.72
N LEU A 60 0.40 14.21 -9.66
CA LEU A 60 -0.03 15.58 -9.40
C LEU A 60 -1.25 15.56 -8.49
N ARG A 61 -1.21 16.30 -7.38
CA ARG A 61 -2.34 16.40 -6.43
C ARG A 61 -3.62 16.90 -7.07
N SER A 62 -3.53 17.69 -8.14
CA SER A 62 -4.69 18.15 -8.91
C SER A 62 -5.40 17.04 -9.67
N LYS A 63 -4.74 15.89 -9.88
CA LYS A 63 -5.30 14.72 -10.56
C LYS A 63 -5.58 13.58 -9.59
N LEU A 64 -4.67 13.31 -8.66
CA LEU A 64 -4.76 12.25 -7.66
C LEU A 64 -4.07 12.79 -6.40
N ASN A 65 -4.83 13.02 -5.33
CA ASN A 65 -4.31 13.63 -4.10
C ASN A 65 -3.95 12.59 -3.03
N ARG A 66 -4.33 11.31 -3.23
CA ARG A 66 -3.94 10.17 -2.41
C ARG A 66 -3.27 9.11 -3.28
N VAL A 67 -2.12 8.62 -2.84
CA VAL A 67 -1.36 7.57 -3.51
C VAL A 67 -0.76 6.65 -2.46
N GLY A 68 -1.03 5.36 -2.56
CA GLY A 68 -0.47 4.33 -1.71
C GLY A 68 0.06 3.18 -2.55
N LEU A 69 1.31 2.81 -2.32
CA LEU A 69 2.00 1.76 -3.05
C LEU A 69 2.68 0.83 -2.05
N ASP A 70 2.52 -0.46 -2.27
CA ASP A 70 3.21 -1.48 -1.50
C ASP A 70 3.82 -2.56 -2.40
N LEU A 71 4.89 -3.18 -1.90
CA LEU A 71 5.65 -4.21 -2.56
C LEU A 71 6.06 -5.20 -1.50
N GLU A 72 5.61 -6.44 -1.64
CA GLU A 72 5.84 -7.50 -0.68
C GLU A 72 6.39 -8.75 -1.35
N THR A 73 7.21 -9.50 -0.61
CA THR A 73 7.55 -10.87 -1.00
C THR A 73 6.38 -11.77 -0.63
N VAL A 74 6.10 -12.82 -1.41
CA VAL A 74 5.02 -13.76 -1.08
C VAL A 74 5.26 -14.32 0.33
N ILE A 75 4.27 -14.11 1.21
CA ILE A 75 4.35 -14.48 2.62
C ILE A 75 4.28 -15.99 2.73
N GLU A 76 5.26 -16.59 3.41
CA GLU A 76 5.29 -18.03 3.60
C GLU A 76 4.11 -18.53 4.47
N GLN A 77 3.68 -19.76 4.23
CA GLN A 77 2.53 -20.37 4.90
C GLN A 77 2.58 -20.25 6.42
N ALA A 78 3.74 -20.54 7.04
CA ALA A 78 3.89 -20.50 8.49
C ALA A 78 3.67 -19.07 9.03
N VAL A 79 4.27 -18.08 8.38
CA VAL A 79 4.12 -16.66 8.76
C VAL A 79 2.69 -16.20 8.56
N ALA A 80 2.06 -16.56 7.44
CA ALA A 80 0.66 -16.23 7.15
C ALA A 80 -0.26 -16.81 8.23
N SER A 81 -0.09 -18.08 8.61
CA SER A 81 -0.86 -18.75 9.67
C SER A 81 -0.68 -18.07 11.04
N ASP A 82 0.52 -17.57 11.35
CA ASP A 82 0.79 -16.89 12.63
C ASP A 82 0.11 -15.52 12.74
N ILE A 83 0.05 -14.76 11.64
CA ILE A 83 -0.44 -13.37 11.66
C ILE A 83 -1.87 -13.20 11.14
N ILE A 84 -2.49 -14.23 10.55
CA ILE A 84 -3.79 -14.14 9.86
C ILE A 84 -4.87 -13.44 10.70
N SER A 85 -4.95 -13.75 12.00
CA SER A 85 -5.95 -13.21 12.93
C SER A 85 -5.78 -11.71 13.22
N SER A 86 -4.57 -11.17 12.99
CA SER A 86 -4.26 -9.74 13.14
C SER A 86 -4.50 -8.96 11.86
N ILE A 87 -4.42 -9.62 10.71
CA ILE A 87 -4.54 -8.98 9.38
C ILE A 87 -5.97 -9.03 8.86
N LEU A 88 -6.64 -10.18 8.98
CA LEU A 88 -7.95 -10.40 8.38
C LEU A 88 -9.09 -10.09 9.35
N VAL A 89 -10.21 -9.65 8.77
CA VAL A 89 -11.53 -9.73 9.37
C VAL A 89 -12.25 -11.00 8.89
N ASP A 90 -13.23 -11.47 9.65
CA ASP A 90 -13.89 -12.76 9.39
C ASP A 90 -14.47 -12.88 7.97
N SER A 91 -14.97 -11.78 7.39
CA SER A 91 -15.51 -11.78 6.02
C SER A 91 -14.44 -12.02 4.93
N GLU A 92 -13.16 -11.93 5.24
CA GLU A 92 -12.06 -12.16 4.29
C GLU A 92 -11.57 -13.62 4.31
N LEU A 93 -11.97 -14.42 5.31
CA LEU A 93 -11.52 -15.80 5.46
C LEU A 93 -11.93 -16.69 4.27
N ASP A 94 -13.10 -16.44 3.68
CA ASP A 94 -13.58 -17.17 2.50
C ASP A 94 -12.69 -16.93 1.26
N LEU A 95 -12.01 -15.78 1.18
CA LEU A 95 -11.10 -15.46 0.08
C LEU A 95 -9.77 -16.20 0.19
N VAL A 96 -9.28 -16.39 1.42
CA VAL A 96 -7.96 -16.99 1.67
C VAL A 96 -8.03 -18.47 2.01
N GLY A 97 -9.18 -19.00 2.40
CA GLY A 97 -9.32 -20.36 2.89
C GLY A 97 -8.97 -20.53 4.39
N PRO A 98 -9.11 -21.75 4.93
CA PRO A 98 -8.94 -22.00 6.36
C PRO A 98 -7.48 -21.80 6.80
N PRO A 99 -7.22 -21.48 8.10
CA PRO A 99 -5.87 -21.26 8.62
C PRO A 99 -4.87 -22.42 8.38
N SER A 100 -5.38 -23.65 8.24
CA SER A 100 -4.58 -24.85 7.95
C SER A 100 -4.16 -25.00 6.49
N SER A 101 -4.73 -24.19 5.58
CA SER A 101 -4.50 -24.26 4.13
C SER A 101 -4.76 -22.90 3.50
N ILE A 102 -4.07 -21.87 4.00
CA ILE A 102 -4.20 -20.49 3.52
C ILE A 102 -3.67 -20.42 2.08
N ASN A 103 -4.44 -19.78 1.20
CA ASN A 103 -3.93 -19.31 -0.08
C ASN A 103 -3.01 -18.11 0.17
N VAL A 104 -1.70 -18.40 0.30
CA VAL A 104 -0.67 -17.40 0.58
C VAL A 104 -0.59 -16.28 -0.45
N ASP A 105 -0.97 -16.54 -1.70
CA ASP A 105 -0.97 -15.52 -2.75
C ASP A 105 -2.06 -14.49 -2.49
N VAL A 106 -3.29 -14.95 -2.24
CA VAL A 106 -4.42 -14.06 -1.91
C VAL A 106 -4.16 -13.35 -0.59
N PHE A 107 -3.64 -14.06 0.41
CA PHE A 107 -3.27 -13.46 1.69
C PHE A 107 -2.24 -12.34 1.54
N THR A 108 -1.18 -12.56 0.75
CA THR A 108 -0.16 -11.54 0.47
C THR A 108 -0.75 -10.35 -0.26
N ILE A 109 -1.67 -10.57 -1.22
CA ILE A 109 -2.40 -9.48 -1.91
C ILE A 109 -3.21 -8.65 -0.91
N ILE A 110 -3.96 -9.28 0.00
CA ILE A 110 -4.74 -8.58 1.02
C ILE A 110 -3.83 -7.77 1.95
N PHE A 111 -2.75 -8.38 2.44
CA PHE A 111 -1.76 -7.72 3.30
C PHE A 111 -1.19 -6.47 2.61
N SER A 112 -0.65 -6.62 1.39
CA SER A 112 -0.05 -5.55 0.58
C SER A 112 -1.08 -4.46 0.25
N ALA A 113 -2.31 -4.84 -0.07
CA ALA A 113 -3.39 -3.91 -0.40
C ALA A 113 -3.77 -3.03 0.80
N LYS A 114 -3.83 -3.60 2.01
CA LYS A 114 -4.10 -2.86 3.25
C LYS A 114 -2.95 -1.92 3.61
N GLU A 115 -1.70 -2.33 3.44
CA GLU A 115 -0.51 -1.45 3.56
C GLU A 115 -0.56 -0.30 2.54
N SER A 116 -0.97 -0.58 1.31
CA SER A 116 -1.18 0.46 0.29
C SER A 116 -2.27 1.44 0.71
N LEU A 117 -3.40 0.96 1.24
CA LEU A 117 -4.45 1.83 1.76
C LEU A 117 -3.95 2.68 2.93
N PHE A 118 -3.20 2.10 3.86
CA PHE A 118 -2.57 2.84 4.95
C PHE A 118 -1.74 4.01 4.43
N LYS A 119 -0.80 3.75 3.51
CA LYS A 119 0.06 4.78 2.89
C LYS A 119 -0.76 5.82 2.11
N CYS A 120 -1.84 5.39 1.47
CA CYS A 120 -2.76 6.25 0.70
C CYS A 120 -3.49 7.26 1.61
N LEU A 121 -3.95 6.82 2.79
CA LEU A 121 -4.80 7.61 3.68
C LEU A 121 -4.02 8.35 4.78
N TYR A 122 -2.84 7.86 5.17
CA TYR A 122 -2.05 8.41 6.28
C TYR A 122 -1.78 9.93 6.19
N PRO A 123 -1.52 10.55 5.01
CA PRO A 123 -1.33 11.99 4.92
C PRO A 123 -2.51 12.84 5.42
N GLU A 124 -3.75 12.33 5.33
CA GLU A 124 -4.94 12.97 5.90
C GLU A 124 -5.19 12.51 7.35
N VAL A 125 -5.13 11.19 7.59
CA VAL A 125 -5.52 10.61 8.89
C VAL A 125 -4.53 11.00 9.99
N LYS A 126 -3.23 11.02 9.69
CA LYS A 126 -2.11 11.34 10.61
C LYS A 126 -2.14 10.60 11.95
N LYS A 127 -2.80 9.44 11.96
CA LYS A 127 -2.91 8.53 13.10
C LYS A 127 -2.78 7.12 12.56
N TYR A 128 -2.22 6.25 13.38
CA TYR A 128 -2.19 4.84 13.07
C TYR A 128 -3.62 4.27 13.11
N PHE A 129 -3.95 3.42 12.14
CA PHE A 129 -5.13 2.56 12.12
C PHE A 129 -4.68 1.18 11.68
N ASP A 130 -5.35 0.15 12.20
CA ASP A 130 -4.91 -1.23 12.03
C ASP A 130 -5.36 -1.84 10.70
N PHE A 131 -4.92 -3.07 10.42
CA PHE A 131 -5.34 -3.83 9.25
C PHE A 131 -6.85 -4.13 9.22
N LYS A 132 -7.51 -4.15 10.37
CA LYS A 132 -8.94 -4.45 10.47
C LYS A 132 -9.80 -3.23 10.16
N ALA A 133 -9.24 -2.02 10.13
CA ALA A 133 -9.89 -0.79 9.69
C ALA A 133 -10.35 -0.81 8.22
N ALA A 134 -9.90 -1.81 7.44
CA ALA A 134 -10.39 -2.09 6.11
C ALA A 134 -10.55 -3.59 5.86
N ARG A 135 -11.48 -3.94 4.99
CA ARG A 135 -11.70 -5.32 4.52
C ARG A 135 -11.63 -5.41 3.01
N MET A 136 -11.09 -6.52 2.52
CA MET A 136 -11.14 -6.93 1.13
C MET A 136 -12.56 -7.38 0.77
N ILE A 137 -13.11 -6.75 -0.25
CA ILE A 137 -14.41 -7.09 -0.82
C ILE A 137 -14.23 -8.08 -1.98
N GLU A 138 -13.24 -7.81 -2.83
CA GLU A 138 -13.01 -8.58 -4.06
C GLU A 138 -11.55 -8.50 -4.49
N VAL A 139 -11.06 -9.60 -5.07
CA VAL A 139 -9.78 -9.68 -5.80
C VAL A 139 -10.05 -10.33 -7.16
N ASP A 140 -9.87 -9.58 -8.24
CA ASP A 140 -10.05 -10.07 -9.60
C ASP A 140 -8.68 -10.26 -10.26
N PHE A 141 -8.28 -11.53 -10.45
CA PHE A 141 -7.03 -11.91 -11.09
C PHE A 141 -7.02 -11.66 -12.61
N SER A 142 -8.19 -11.57 -13.25
CA SER A 142 -8.27 -11.34 -14.70
C SER A 142 -7.97 -9.89 -15.06
N THR A 143 -8.53 -8.95 -14.30
CA THR A 143 -8.30 -7.51 -14.46
C THR A 143 -7.13 -7.00 -13.60
N LYS A 144 -6.62 -7.83 -12.70
CA LYS A 144 -5.61 -7.50 -11.69
C LYS A 144 -6.02 -6.32 -10.81
N THR A 145 -7.26 -6.34 -10.37
CA THR A 145 -7.85 -5.28 -9.53
C THR A 145 -8.32 -5.85 -8.20
N PHE A 146 -8.48 -4.98 -7.21
CA PHE A 146 -9.08 -5.32 -5.93
C PHE A 146 -9.93 -4.16 -5.41
N GLN A 147 -10.86 -4.45 -4.50
CA GLN A 147 -11.65 -3.45 -3.79
C GLN A 147 -11.55 -3.63 -2.28
N LEU A 148 -11.19 -2.56 -1.58
CA LEU A 148 -11.23 -2.47 -0.12
C LEU A 148 -12.40 -1.61 0.32
N GLU A 149 -12.92 -1.87 1.52
CA GLU A 149 -13.94 -1.06 2.17
C GLU A 149 -13.51 -0.75 3.62
N LEU A 150 -13.67 0.49 4.06
CA LEU A 150 -13.41 0.86 5.46
C LEU A 150 -14.46 0.22 6.38
N THR A 151 -13.98 -0.40 7.45
CA THR A 151 -14.82 -1.03 8.48
C THR A 151 -15.14 -0.09 9.63
N GLU A 152 -14.44 1.05 9.71
CA GLU A 152 -14.65 2.10 10.71
C GLU A 152 -14.51 3.50 10.08
N THR A 153 -14.92 4.53 10.82
CA THR A 153 -14.75 5.92 10.38
C THR A 153 -13.42 6.47 10.88
N LEU A 154 -12.50 6.77 9.96
CA LEU A 154 -11.16 7.30 10.26
C LEU A 154 -11.16 8.83 10.38
N THR A 155 -11.93 9.51 9.52
CA THR A 155 -12.12 10.97 9.51
C THR A 155 -13.55 11.31 9.08
N PRO A 156 -14.02 12.56 9.24
CA PRO A 156 -15.33 12.97 8.70
C PRO A 156 -15.53 12.75 7.19
N PHE A 157 -14.43 12.64 6.42
CA PHE A 157 -14.41 12.39 4.98
C PHE A 157 -14.11 10.92 4.62
N LEU A 158 -13.48 10.18 5.53
CA LEU A 158 -13.15 8.76 5.42
C LEU A 158 -14.03 7.94 6.36
N ARG A 159 -15.29 7.77 5.96
CA ARG A 159 -16.31 7.09 6.76
C ARG A 159 -16.31 5.58 6.53
N GLN A 160 -16.78 4.85 7.54
CA GLN A 160 -17.12 3.43 7.41
C GLN A 160 -17.97 3.20 6.16
N GLY A 161 -17.67 2.15 5.41
CA GLY A 161 -18.33 1.82 4.15
C GLY A 161 -17.76 2.55 2.93
N LYS A 162 -16.82 3.50 3.09
CA LYS A 162 -16.11 4.07 1.94
C LYS A 162 -15.25 2.99 1.27
N LYS A 163 -15.35 2.90 -0.05
CA LYS A 163 -14.66 1.92 -0.88
C LYS A 163 -13.47 2.53 -1.62
N PHE A 164 -12.47 1.70 -1.85
CA PHE A 164 -11.26 2.03 -2.57
C PHE A 164 -10.96 0.95 -3.58
N GLU A 165 -10.71 1.35 -4.82
CA GLU A 165 -10.23 0.46 -5.86
C GLU A 165 -8.71 0.53 -5.94
N GLY A 166 -8.10 -0.61 -6.21
CA GLY A 166 -6.66 -0.72 -6.40
C GLY A 166 -6.31 -1.69 -7.49
N LEU A 167 -5.07 -1.57 -7.94
CA LEU A 167 -4.44 -2.46 -8.91
C LEU A 167 -3.41 -3.30 -8.18
N PHE A 168 -3.21 -4.53 -8.63
CA PHE A 168 -2.09 -5.34 -8.19
C PHE A 168 -1.34 -5.95 -9.37
N ASP A 169 -0.12 -6.39 -9.13
CA ASP A 169 0.48 -7.41 -9.97
C ASP A 169 1.22 -8.41 -9.10
N LYS A 170 1.30 -9.63 -9.60
CA LYS A 170 1.96 -10.73 -8.93
C LYS A 170 2.90 -11.42 -9.92
N ASN A 171 4.13 -11.66 -9.47
CA ASN A 171 5.00 -12.68 -10.04
C ASN A 171 5.24 -13.80 -9.01
N ASN A 172 6.06 -14.79 -9.35
CA ASN A 172 6.25 -15.99 -8.52
C ASN A 172 6.71 -15.71 -7.08
N ASN A 173 7.34 -14.58 -6.78
CA ASN A 173 7.87 -14.30 -5.45
C ASN A 173 7.46 -12.93 -4.89
N MET A 174 6.78 -12.09 -5.66
CA MET A 174 6.44 -10.74 -5.23
C MET A 174 5.05 -10.32 -5.67
N VAL A 175 4.44 -9.52 -4.82
CA VAL A 175 3.19 -8.81 -5.07
C VAL A 175 3.47 -7.32 -4.95
N PHE A 176 2.95 -6.51 -5.87
CA PHE A 176 2.79 -5.08 -5.62
C PHE A 176 1.32 -4.72 -5.69
N THR A 177 0.94 -3.71 -4.93
CA THR A 177 -0.42 -3.15 -4.92
C THR A 177 -0.36 -1.64 -4.97
N LEU A 178 -1.31 -1.02 -5.67
CA LEU A 178 -1.40 0.43 -5.85
C LEU A 178 -2.83 0.89 -5.65
N ILE A 179 -3.02 1.91 -4.81
CA ILE A 179 -4.28 2.66 -4.69
C ILE A 179 -3.97 4.11 -5.03
N ALA A 180 -4.74 4.70 -5.93
CA ALA A 180 -4.66 6.11 -6.24
C ALA A 180 -6.06 6.69 -6.44
N GLU A 181 -6.40 7.73 -5.67
CA GLU A 181 -7.76 8.27 -5.61
C GLU A 181 -7.76 9.81 -5.78
N GLN A 182 -8.83 10.31 -6.37
CA GLN A 182 -9.27 11.70 -6.17
C GLN A 182 -10.06 11.75 -4.87
N GLY A 183 -9.42 12.29 -3.82
CA GLY A 183 -9.95 12.32 -2.47
C GLY A 183 -11.10 13.27 -2.23
#